data_AF-A0A9P0LUL6-F1
#
_entry.id   AF-A0A9P0LUL6-F1
#
_cell.length_a   1.000
_cell.length_b   1.000
_cell.length_c   1.000
_cell.angle_alpha   90.00
_cell.angle_beta   90.00
_cell.angle_gamma   90.00
#
_symmetry.space_group_name_H-M   'P 1'
#
loop_
_entity.id
_entity.type
_entity.pdbx_description
1 polymer ?
#
loop_
_entity_poly.entity_id
_entity_poly.type
_entity_poly.pdbx_seq_one_letter_code
_entity_poly.pdbx_strand_id
1 'polypeptide(L)' 'MKLFLFFVVAIMVLIAGMAQAQNCLSNGATCTSTGSLGNCCSGFCLQQPNQSTGVCQDR' A
#
# COMPACT_ATOMS: atom_id res chain seq x y z
N MET A 1 31.55 13.78 -18.02
CA MET A 1 30.22 14.42 -17.90
C MET A 1 29.10 13.57 -18.49
N LYS A 2 29.18 13.11 -19.76
CA LYS A 2 28.19 12.20 -20.36
C LYS A 2 27.98 10.90 -19.58
N LEU A 3 29.07 10.24 -19.15
CA LEU A 3 29.00 8.96 -18.42
C LEU A 3 28.28 9.10 -17.07
N PHE A 4 28.49 10.21 -16.36
CA PHE A 4 27.84 10.49 -15.08
C PHE A 4 26.32 10.67 -15.24
N LEU A 5 25.88 11.31 -16.33
CA LEU A 5 24.46 11.44 -16.67
C LEU A 5 23.80 10.08 -16.95
N PHE A 6 24.49 9.15 -17.60
CA PHE A 6 23.96 7.79 -17.82
C PHE A 6 23.73 7.04 -16.49
N PHE A 7 24.66 7.15 -15.53
CA PHE A 7 24.50 6.53 -14.21
C PHE A 7 23.34 7.16 -13.42
N VAL A 8 23.20 8.49 -13.46
CA VAL A 8 22.09 9.19 -12.78
C VAL A 8 20.74 8.81 -13.38
N VAL A 9 20.63 8.73 -14.72
CA VAL A 9 19.40 8.29 -15.39
C VAL A 9 19.08 6.83 -15.08
N ALA A 10 20.09 5.94 -15.06
CA ALA A 10 19.89 4.53 -14.70
C ALA A 10 19.37 4.36 -13.26
N ILE A 11 19.90 5.14 -12.31
CA ILE A 11 19.44 5.12 -10.91
C ILE A 11 18.00 5.65 -10.81
N MET A 12 17.66 6.73 -11.52
CA MET A 12 16.31 7.33 -11.52
C MET A 12 15.22 6.38 -12.04
N VAL A 13 15.53 5.50 -13.00
CA VAL A 13 14.59 4.49 -13.50
C VAL A 13 14.31 3.40 -12.44
N LEU A 14 15.28 3.08 -11.59
CA LEU A 14 15.10 2.06 -10.54
C LEU A 14 14.17 2.55 -9.40
N ILE A 15 14.22 3.83 -9.04
CA ILE A 15 13.39 4.41 -7.97
C ILE A 15 11.94 4.69 -8.41
N ALA A 16 11.67 4.85 -9.71
CA ALA A 16 10.32 5.13 -10.23
C ALA A 16 9.36 3.93 -10.17
N GLY A 17 9.86 2.70 -9.94
CA GLY A 17 9.05 1.48 -9.89
C GLY A 17 8.39 1.19 -8.53
N MET A 18 8.66 2.00 -7.51
CA MET A 18 8.23 1.77 -6.12
C MET A 18 7.24 2.83 -5.61
N ALA A 19 6.45 3.40 -6.52
CA ALA A 19 5.20 4.06 -6.17
C ALA A 19 4.04 3.12 -6.50
N GLN A 20 3.94 2.01 -5.76
CA GLN A 20 2.71 1.22 -5.78
C GLN A 20 1.65 2.06 -5.09
N ALA A 21 0.86 2.81 -5.87
CA ALA A 21 -0.42 3.31 -5.42
C ALA A 21 -1.28 2.08 -5.10
N GLN A 22 -1.13 1.55 -3.88
CA GLN A 22 -2.06 0.57 -3.34
C GLN A 22 -3.36 1.34 -3.22
N ASN A 23 -4.27 1.12 -4.18
CA ASN A 23 -5.66 1.54 -4.05
C ASN A 23 -6.12 1.06 -2.67
N CYS A 24 -6.27 1.99 -1.75
CA CYS A 24 -6.64 1.68 -0.39
C CYS A 24 -8.09 1.22 -0.38
N LEU A 25 -8.40 0.32 0.55
CA LEU A 25 -9.73 -0.23 0.70
C LEU A 25 -10.66 0.86 1.25
N SER A 26 -11.79 1.10 0.59
CA SER A 26 -12.80 2.06 1.04
C SER A 26 -13.46 1.60 2.35
N ASN A 27 -14.05 2.52 3.12
CA ASN A 27 -14.82 2.16 4.31
C ASN A 27 -15.98 1.21 3.93
N GLY A 28 -16.18 0.18 4.75
CA GLY A 28 -17.10 -0.93 4.49
C GLY A 28 -16.48 -2.09 3.69
N ALA A 29 -15.31 -1.92 3.08
CA ALA A 29 -14.65 -3.02 2.38
C ALA A 29 -14.07 -4.04 3.37
N THR A 30 -14.04 -5.31 2.95
CA THR A 30 -13.42 -6.39 3.71
C THR A 30 -11.91 -6.17 3.80
N CYS A 31 -11.35 -6.28 5.00
CA CYS A 31 -9.93 -6.14 5.28
C CYS A 31 -9.43 -7.27 6.19
N THR A 32 -8.11 -7.38 6.34
CA THR A 32 -7.49 -8.18 7.39
C THR A 32 -6.52 -7.34 8.20
N SER A 33 -6.36 -7.64 9.48
CA SER A 33 -5.41 -7.00 10.39
C SER A 33 -3.96 -7.16 9.92
N THR A 34 -3.68 -8.19 9.14
CA THR A 34 -2.39 -8.45 8.49
C THR A 34 -2.16 -7.60 7.23
N GLY A 35 -3.18 -6.94 6.69
CA GLY A 35 -3.10 -6.18 5.43
C GLY A 35 -3.01 -7.06 4.17
N SER A 36 -3.24 -8.37 4.28
CA SER A 36 -3.13 -9.32 3.16
C SER A 36 -4.14 -9.05 2.03
N LEU A 37 -5.27 -8.40 2.34
CA LEU A 37 -6.27 -7.96 1.36
C LEU A 37 -6.08 -6.50 0.91
N GLY A 38 -5.03 -5.82 1.37
CA GLY A 38 -4.83 -4.38 1.22
C GLY A 38 -5.06 -3.61 2.52
N ASN A 39 -4.70 -2.34 2.51
CA ASN A 39 -4.85 -1.43 3.65
C ASN A 39 -6.07 -0.53 3.48
N CYS A 40 -6.83 -0.31 4.55
CA CYS A 40 -7.94 0.63 4.58
C CYS A 40 -7.46 2.07 4.36
N CYS A 41 -8.20 2.87 3.61
CA CYS A 41 -7.88 4.29 3.40
C CYS A 41 -7.87 5.09 4.71
N SER A 42 -8.71 4.69 5.67
CA SER A 42 -8.75 5.23 7.04
C SER A 42 -7.57 4.79 7.91
N GLY A 43 -6.78 3.78 7.46
CA GLY A 43 -5.76 3.12 8.26
C GLY A 43 -6.31 2.21 9.37
N PHE A 44 -7.63 1.97 9.40
CA PHE A 44 -8.28 1.17 10.44
C PHE A 44 -9.11 0.02 9.84
N CYS A 45 -8.74 -1.20 10.25
CA CYS A 45 -9.46 -2.44 9.94
C CYS A 45 -10.08 -2.98 11.24
N LEU A 46 -11.41 -2.95 11.34
CA LEU A 46 -12.13 -3.52 12.47
C LEU A 46 -12.27 -5.04 12.29
N GLN A 47 -11.29 -5.78 12.79
CA GLN A 47 -11.32 -7.24 12.84
C GLN A 47 -11.45 -7.73 14.29
N GLN A 48 -12.51 -8.48 14.57
CA GLN A 48 -12.75 -9.05 15.91
C GLN A 48 -11.78 -10.21 16.20
N PRO A 49 -11.35 -10.40 17.46
CA PRO A 49 -10.59 -11.59 17.84
C PRO A 49 -11.48 -12.81 17.58
N ASN A 50 -11.01 -13.77 16.76
CA ASN A 50 -11.73 -14.94 16.23
C ASN A 50 -12.44 -14.78 14.88
N GLN A 51 -12.41 -13.61 14.24
CA GLN A 51 -12.85 -13.47 12.86
C GLN A 51 -11.63 -13.55 11.92
N SER A 52 -11.78 -14.24 10.78
CA SER A 52 -10.73 -14.34 9.77
C SER A 52 -10.56 -13.05 8.96
N THR A 53 -11.60 -12.20 8.95
CA THR A 53 -11.62 -10.92 8.24
C THR A 53 -12.31 -9.85 9.09
N GLY A 54 -12.08 -8.59 8.75
CA GLY A 54 -12.72 -7.42 9.33
C GLY A 54 -13.28 -6.50 8.24
N VAL A 55 -13.67 -5.30 8.65
CA VAL A 55 -14.16 -4.24 7.75
C VAL A 55 -13.41 -2.95 7.96
N CYS A 56 -13.13 -2.24 6.87
CA CYS A 56 -12.56 -0.90 6.93
C CYS A 56 -13.57 0.06 7.52
N GLN A 57 -13.14 0.86 8.49
CA GLN A 57 -13.98 1.87 9.13
C GLN A 57 -13.16 3.12 9.41
N ASP A 58 -13.81 4.28 9.54
CA ASP A 58 -13.16 5.46 10.10
C ASP A 58 -12.66 5.20 11.52
N ARG A 59 -11.56 5.86 11.88
CA ARG A 59 -10.85 5.66 13.14
C ARG A 59 -11.51 6.40 14.31
#